data_AF-A0A7V8N2T8-F1
#
_entry.id   AF-A0A7V8N2T8-F1
#
_cell.length_a   1.000
_cell.length_b   1.000
_cell.length_c   1.000
_cell.angle_alpha   90.00
_cell.angle_beta   90.00
_cell.angle_gamma   90.00
#
_symmetry.space_group_name_H-M   'P 1'
#
loop_
_entity.id
_entity.type
_entity.pdbx_description
1 polymer ?
#
loop_
_entity_poly.entity_id
_entity_poly.type
_entity_poly.pdbx_seq_one_letter_code
_entity_poly.pdbx_strand_id
1 'polypeptide(L)' 'MEEYKVSVIVPVYNVEEYIRECIKSIQAQTYSNIEIIVIN' A
#
# COMPACT_ATOMS: atom_id res chain seq x y z
N MET A 1 2.35 11.46 17.34
CA MET A 1 2.12 10.93 15.98
C MET A 1 2.96 9.67 15.91
N GLU A 2 2.36 8.50 15.70
CA GLU A 2 3.15 7.30 15.44
C GLU A 2 3.83 7.47 14.09
N GLU A 3 5.15 7.33 14.07
CA GLU A 3 5.97 7.52 12.88
C GLU A 3 5.97 6.22 12.09
N TYR A 4 5.33 6.24 10.92
CA TYR A 4 5.47 5.16 9.95
C TYR A 4 6.90 5.16 9.44
N LYS A 5 7.59 4.04 9.64
CA LYS A 5 9.00 3.91 9.23
C LYS A 5 9.15 3.64 7.73
N VAL A 6 8.07 3.21 7.07
CA VAL A 6 8.03 2.93 5.63
C VAL A 6 6.68 3.38 5.09
N SER A 7 6.70 4.20 4.03
CA SER A 7 5.51 4.59 3.28
C SER A 7 5.58 4.01 1.87
N VAL A 8 4.53 3.32 1.46
CA VAL A 8 4.39 2.71 0.13
C VAL A 8 3.37 3.52 -0.66
N ILE A 9 3.83 4.17 -1.73
CA ILE A 9 2.99 4.97 -2.62
C ILE A 9 2.59 4.11 -3.82
N VAL A 10 1.30 3.97 -4.05
CA VAL A 10 0.73 3.18 -5.14
C VAL A 10 -0.04 4.11 -6.09
N PRO A 11 0.59 4.57 -7.18
CA PRO A 11 -0.12 5.29 -8.23
C PRO A 11 -1.03 4.31 -9.00
N VAL A 12 -2.28 4.71 -9.23
CA VAL A 12 -3.28 3.88 -9.89
C VAL A 12 -3.87 4.62 -11.09
N TYR A 13 -3.98 3.92 -12.21
CA TYR A 13 -4.70 4.41 -13.38
C TYR A 13 -5.35 3.22 -14.12
N ASN A 14 -6.69 3.14 -14.12
CA ASN A 14 -7.45 2.04 -14.73
C ASN A 14 -7.05 0.62 -14.27
N VAL A 15 -6.65 0.44 -13.01
CA VAL A 15 -6.17 -0.84 -12.43
C VAL A 15 -7.14 -1.48 -11.42
N GLU A 16 -8.45 -1.29 -11.62
CA GLU A 16 -9.49 -1.78 -10.71
C GLU A 16 -9.38 -3.28 -10.38
N GLU A 17 -9.00 -4.09 -11.37
CA GLU A 17 -8.88 -5.54 -11.21
C GLU A 17 -7.71 -5.97 -10.31
N TYR A 18 -6.60 -5.23 -10.29
CA TYR A 18 -5.33 -5.66 -9.65
C TYR A 18 -5.02 -4.92 -8.35
N ILE A 19 -5.64 -3.75 -8.12
CA ILE A 19 -5.33 -2.92 -6.94
C ILE A 19 -5.61 -3.65 -5.62
N ARG A 20 -6.64 -4.51 -5.60
CA ARG A 20 -6.98 -5.31 -4.42
C ARG A 20 -5.89 -6.31 -4.08
N GLU A 21 -5.33 -6.99 -5.07
CA GLU A 21 -4.25 -7.96 -4.86
C GLU A 21 -2.95 -7.27 -4.46
N CYS A 22 -2.66 -6.12 -5.08
CA CYS A 22 -1.53 -5.27 -4.72
C CYS A 22 -1.57 -4.85 -3.25
N ILE A 23 -2.70 -4.30 -2.79
CA ILE A 23 -2.87 -3.87 -1.39
C ILE A 23 -2.76 -5.07 -0.44
N LYS A 24 -3.39 -6.22 -0.76
CA LYS A 24 -3.27 -7.44 0.06
C LYS A 24 -1.83 -7.93 0.19
N SER A 25 -1.05 -7.83 -0.88
CA SER A 25 0.37 -8.18 -0.87
C SER A 25 1.18 -7.27 0.06
N ILE A 26 0.91 -5.96 0.04
CA ILE A 26 1.57 -4.99 0.94
C ILE A 26 1.13 -5.21 2.39
N GLN A 27 -0.11 -5.63 2.64
CA GLN A 27 -0.59 -5.95 3.99
C GLN A 27 0.00 -7.26 4.55
N ALA A 28 0.43 -8.19 3.69
CA ALA A 28 0.98 -9.48 4.09
C ALA A 28 2.49 -9.43 4.43
N GLN A 29 3.10 -8.25 4.45
CA GLN A 29 4.51 -8.10 4.78
C GLN A 29 4.79 -8.48 6.24
N THR A 30 5.97 -9.07 6.49
CA THR A 30 6.43 -9.42 7.86
C THR A 30 6.67 -8.19 8.73
N TYR A 31 6.81 -7.02 8.10
CA TYR A 31 6.98 -5.73 8.74
C TYR A 31 5.64 -4.98 8.80
N SER A 32 5.18 -4.62 10.01
CA SER A 32 3.82 -4.11 10.24
C SER A 32 3.69 -2.58 10.25
N ASN A 33 4.78 -1.84 10.48
CA ASN A 33 4.72 -0.37 10.58
C ASN A 33 4.86 0.28 9.20
N ILE A 34 3.87 0.02 8.34
CA ILE A 34 3.80 0.47 6.95
C ILE A 34 2.59 1.39 6.76
N GLU A 35 2.80 2.52 6.10
CA GLU A 35 1.75 3.38 5.57
C GLU A 35 1.53 3.05 4.08
N ILE A 36 0.28 2.96 3.63
CA ILE A 36 -0.06 2.72 2.22
C ILE A 36 -0.83 3.94 1.71
N ILE A 37 -0.28 4.61 0.70
CA ILE A 37 -0.88 5.80 0.08
C ILE A 37 -1.24 5.48 -1.37
N VAL A 38 -2.54 5.48 -1.68
CA VAL A 38 -3.03 5.27 -3.06
C VAL A 38 -3.31 6.61 -3.71
N ILE A 39 -2.75 6.84 -4.89
CA ILE A 39 -2.89 8.10 -5.64
C ILE A 39 -3.47 7.79 -7.02
N ASN A 40 -4.55 8.47 -7.40
CA ASN A 40 -5.18 8.38 -8.72
C ASN A 40 -4.70 9.52 -9.63
#